data_AF-A0AAD4I652-F1
#
_entry.id   AF-A0AAD4I652-F1
#
_cell.length_a   1.000
_cell.length_b   1.000
_cell.length_c   1.000
_cell.angle_alpha   90.00
_cell.angle_beta   90.00
_cell.angle_gamma   90.00
#
_symmetry.space_group_name_H-M   'P 1'
#
loop_
_entity.id
_entity.type
_entity.pdbx_description
1 polymer ?
#
loop_
_entity_poly.entity_id
_entity_poly.type
_entity_poly.pdbx_seq_one_letter_code
_entity_poly.pdbx_strand_id
1 'polypeptide(L)'
;MARQTRLSFADKSPNVKAEATGKRKRSTVEDNSQSDFSDNETPKAKKSRVTPKAKATAASAKGTSAKAAKPATKTQKPSQIYKKAIAEVDKKVRSLDAKVQKQGPNSSAVTSPTYAAAMAKFLPGVSKLNEMGAEGAVCALNLLLHLAHNAYGDINASFKMSGYGGHKKPYWDMDELMLKVVEKRVAIANSNSDLQQPLELVEVPHRWSDKDADVGVFKTGRPNKQQRGWIAKQREKWEKERNNLARERRETTKDWVDNAIAELVDSRDYIKDYGHEGFFRKSIARLEELKSNRSGKHTAS
;
A
#
# COMPACT_ATOMS: atom_id res chain seq x y z
N MET A 1 53.94 -26.61 -30.10
CA MET A 1 53.37 -27.42 -31.20
C MET A 1 52.91 -28.75 -30.62
N ALA A 2 51.61 -28.96 -30.42
CA ALA A 2 51.06 -30.21 -29.88
C ALA A 2 49.91 -30.68 -30.79
N ARG A 3 49.97 -31.96 -31.13
CA ARG A 3 49.28 -32.65 -32.21
C ARG A 3 47.80 -32.89 -31.92
N GLN A 4 46.97 -32.72 -32.94
CA GLN A 4 45.69 -33.40 -33.08
C GLN A 4 45.91 -34.88 -33.39
N THR A 5 45.13 -35.76 -32.75
CA THR A 5 44.64 -36.98 -33.39
C THR A 5 43.24 -37.28 -32.87
N ARG A 6 42.38 -37.63 -33.83
CA ARG A 6 40.92 -37.75 -33.76
C ARG A 6 40.53 -39.24 -33.73
N LEU A 7 39.37 -39.51 -33.12
CA LEU A 7 38.39 -40.56 -33.44
C LEU A 7 38.67 -42.03 -33.07
N SER A 8 37.75 -42.61 -32.28
CA SER A 8 36.98 -43.77 -32.73
C SER A 8 35.63 -43.90 -32.00
N PHE A 9 34.58 -44.09 -32.79
CA PHE A 9 33.21 -44.46 -32.45
C PHE A 9 33.11 -45.79 -31.70
N ALA A 10 32.12 -45.91 -30.81
CA ALA A 10 31.47 -47.19 -30.52
C ALA A 10 29.99 -46.94 -30.17
N ASP A 11 29.18 -47.31 -31.15
CA ASP A 11 27.73 -47.46 -31.16
C ASP A 11 27.29 -48.62 -30.24
N LYS A 12 26.12 -48.49 -29.60
CA LYS A 12 25.26 -49.60 -29.09
C LYS A 12 24.03 -49.06 -28.34
N SER A 13 22.93 -48.89 -29.08
CA SER A 13 21.58 -49.32 -28.62
C SER A 13 21.34 -50.75 -29.12
N PRO A 14 20.56 -51.62 -28.44
CA PRO A 14 19.08 -51.61 -28.46
C PRO A 14 18.50 -51.95 -27.05
N ASN A 15 17.20 -52.01 -26.71
CA ASN A 15 16.02 -52.53 -27.40
C ASN A 15 14.74 -52.12 -26.62
N VAL A 16 13.60 -52.18 -27.30
CA VAL A 16 12.24 -51.75 -26.93
C VAL A 16 11.39 -52.91 -26.36
N LYS A 17 10.31 -52.54 -25.63
CA LYS A 17 9.05 -53.27 -25.24
C LYS A 17 9.00 -53.64 -23.74
N ALA A 18 7.89 -53.48 -22.99
CA ALA A 18 6.47 -53.38 -23.33
C ALA A 18 5.63 -52.56 -22.30
N GLU A 19 4.52 -52.03 -22.82
CA GLU A 19 3.18 -51.72 -22.27
C GLU A 19 2.86 -51.78 -20.76
N ALA A 20 2.14 -50.74 -20.27
CA ALA A 20 0.86 -50.91 -19.57
C ALA A 20 0.02 -49.61 -19.56
N THR A 21 -1.23 -49.80 -19.98
CA THR A 21 -2.40 -48.92 -20.13
C THR A 21 -2.83 -48.10 -18.91
N GLY A 22 -3.42 -46.91 -19.14
CA GLY A 22 -4.22 -46.19 -18.15
C GLY A 22 -5.10 -45.09 -18.75
N LYS A 23 -6.42 -45.31 -18.74
CA LYS A 23 -7.48 -44.67 -19.54
C LYS A 23 -7.77 -43.20 -19.20
N ARG A 24 -8.02 -42.39 -20.25
CA ARG A 24 -8.78 -41.13 -20.22
C ARG A 24 -10.24 -41.41 -19.88
N LYS A 25 -10.87 -40.58 -19.02
CA LYS A 25 -12.34 -40.42 -18.96
C LYS A 25 -12.72 -39.02 -19.40
N ARG A 26 -13.32 -38.96 -20.58
CA ARG A 26 -14.10 -37.86 -21.14
C ARG A 26 -15.56 -38.13 -20.73
N SER A 27 -16.25 -37.16 -20.14
CA SER A 27 -17.71 -37.19 -20.01
C SER A 27 -18.29 -36.00 -20.77
N THR A 28 -18.94 -36.31 -21.87
CA THR A 28 -19.85 -35.46 -22.63
C THR A 28 -21.26 -35.73 -22.10
N VAL A 29 -22.03 -34.68 -21.81
CA VAL A 29 -23.49 -34.71 -21.80
C VAL A 29 -23.93 -33.44 -22.52
N GLU A 30 -24.35 -33.65 -23.77
CA GLU A 30 -25.35 -32.91 -24.56
C GLU A 30 -26.73 -33.06 -23.87
N ASP A 31 -27.78 -32.25 -24.00
CA ASP A 31 -28.13 -31.05 -24.76
C ASP A 31 -29.56 -30.64 -24.28
N ASN A 32 -29.97 -29.43 -24.66
CA ASN A 32 -31.33 -29.02 -24.99
C ASN A 32 -32.33 -28.58 -23.88
N SER A 33 -32.61 -27.27 -23.81
CA SER A 33 -33.81 -26.70 -24.46
C SER A 33 -34.07 -25.25 -24.02
N GLN A 34 -34.55 -24.48 -25.00
CA GLN A 34 -34.76 -23.05 -25.03
C GLN A 34 -36.27 -22.77 -24.89
N SER A 35 -36.67 -21.77 -24.10
CA SER A 35 -37.92 -21.02 -24.34
C SER A 35 -37.91 -19.63 -23.68
N ASP A 36 -38.20 -18.64 -24.51
CA ASP A 36 -38.54 -17.24 -24.20
C ASP A 36 -39.99 -17.09 -23.70
N PHE A 37 -40.24 -16.00 -22.96
CA PHE A 37 -41.41 -15.09 -22.95
C PHE A 37 -41.93 -14.66 -21.54
N SER A 38 -41.66 -13.39 -21.24
CA SER A 38 -42.59 -12.30 -20.88
C SER A 38 -43.24 -12.13 -19.50
N ASP A 39 -43.25 -10.86 -19.10
CA ASP A 39 -43.93 -10.13 -18.00
C ASP A 39 -45.35 -10.60 -17.64
N ASN A 40 -45.75 -10.48 -16.36
CA ASN A 40 -46.62 -9.38 -15.86
C ASN A 40 -47.02 -9.54 -14.36
N GLU A 41 -47.42 -8.41 -13.79
CA GLU A 41 -47.71 -8.04 -12.40
C GLU A 41 -48.78 -8.84 -11.60
N THR A 42 -48.60 -8.77 -10.26
CA THR A 42 -49.48 -8.78 -9.06
C THR A 42 -51.00 -8.39 -9.20
N PRO A 43 -51.89 -8.37 -8.13
CA PRO A 43 -51.78 -8.62 -6.66
C PRO A 43 -53.05 -9.22 -5.92
N LYS A 44 -52.98 -9.25 -4.55
CA LYS A 44 -54.04 -9.14 -3.48
C LYS A 44 -54.47 -10.47 -2.79
N ALA A 45 -54.83 -10.56 -1.49
CA ALA A 45 -55.11 -9.61 -0.39
C ALA A 45 -54.99 -10.30 1.01
N LYS A 46 -54.43 -9.65 2.06
CA LYS A 46 -55.05 -9.01 3.26
C LYS A 46 -55.81 -9.87 4.31
N LYS A 47 -55.43 -9.71 5.60
CA LYS A 47 -56.26 -9.28 6.78
C LYS A 47 -55.42 -9.22 8.10
N SER A 48 -55.13 -8.02 8.65
CA SER A 48 -55.73 -7.29 9.82
C SER A 48 -55.20 -7.73 11.21
N ARG A 49 -54.35 -6.96 11.94
CA ARG A 49 -54.58 -5.83 12.92
C ARG A 49 -55.51 -6.24 14.09
N VAL A 50 -55.12 -6.18 15.38
CA VAL A 50 -55.24 -5.03 16.33
C VAL A 50 -54.70 -5.43 17.74
N THR A 51 -53.86 -4.58 18.38
CA THR A 51 -53.54 -4.44 19.84
C THR A 51 -54.61 -3.58 20.57
N PRO A 52 -54.81 -3.45 21.93
CA PRO A 52 -53.76 -3.24 22.98
C PRO A 52 -54.13 -3.53 24.50
N LYS A 53 -53.18 -3.17 25.41
CA LYS A 53 -53.34 -2.51 26.75
C LYS A 53 -53.08 -3.32 28.06
N ALA A 54 -52.65 -2.57 29.09
CA ALA A 54 -51.72 -2.89 30.18
C ALA A 54 -52.29 -2.94 31.63
N LYS A 55 -51.51 -3.44 32.61
CA LYS A 55 -51.39 -2.99 34.05
C LYS A 55 -50.30 -3.82 34.79
N ALA A 56 -49.21 -3.23 35.33
CA ALA A 56 -48.95 -2.75 36.72
C ALA A 56 -48.96 -3.87 37.80
N THR A 57 -48.08 -4.03 38.82
CA THR A 57 -46.94 -3.32 39.45
C THR A 57 -46.42 -4.22 40.59
N ALA A 58 -45.13 -4.23 40.95
CA ALA A 58 -44.63 -4.26 42.34
C ALA A 58 -43.10 -4.14 42.41
N ALA A 59 -42.61 -3.38 43.39
CA ALA A 59 -41.25 -2.88 43.56
C ALA A 59 -40.33 -3.81 44.37
N SER A 60 -39.01 -3.70 44.18
CA SER A 60 -38.07 -3.79 45.30
C SER A 60 -36.70 -3.14 45.01
N ALA A 61 -36.25 -2.39 46.01
CA ALA A 61 -34.90 -2.08 46.45
C ALA A 61 -33.87 -1.44 45.48
N LYS A 62 -33.74 -0.12 45.71
CA LYS A 62 -32.70 0.81 45.29
C LYS A 62 -31.36 0.46 45.98
N GLY A 63 -30.38 -0.03 45.21
CA GLY A 63 -28.97 -0.11 45.61
C GLY A 63 -28.15 0.82 44.74
N THR A 64 -27.87 2.03 45.23
CA THR A 64 -27.07 3.04 44.52
C THR A 64 -25.59 2.65 44.59
N SER A 65 -25.09 1.91 43.59
CA SER A 65 -23.64 1.80 43.41
C SER A 65 -23.13 3.10 42.80
N ALA A 66 -22.28 3.78 43.56
CA ALA A 66 -21.59 4.98 43.13
C ALA A 66 -20.88 4.70 41.80
N LYS A 67 -21.29 5.45 40.78
CA LYS A 67 -20.68 5.45 39.45
C LYS A 67 -19.23 5.88 39.61
N ALA A 68 -18.33 4.89 39.67
CA ALA A 68 -16.90 5.10 39.64
C ALA A 68 -16.57 6.08 38.51
N ALA A 69 -15.92 7.18 38.88
CA ALA A 69 -15.43 8.16 37.93
C ALA A 69 -14.63 7.42 36.84
N LYS A 70 -15.00 7.64 35.56
CA LYS A 70 -14.21 7.18 34.42
C LYS A 70 -12.74 7.57 34.70
N PRO A 71 -11.79 6.64 34.64
CA PRO A 71 -10.39 7.00 34.80
C PRO A 71 -10.06 8.07 33.74
N ALA A 72 -9.43 9.16 34.20
CA ALA A 72 -8.92 10.21 33.34
C ALA A 72 -8.22 9.56 32.14
N THR A 73 -8.65 9.94 30.94
CA THR A 73 -8.14 9.39 29.69
C THR A 73 -6.65 9.68 29.67
N LYS A 74 -5.78 8.67 29.88
CA LYS A 74 -4.33 8.83 29.81
C LYS A 74 -4.02 9.55 28.49
N THR A 75 -3.53 10.79 28.57
CA THR A 75 -3.15 11.58 27.39
C THR A 75 -2.09 10.78 26.63
N GLN A 76 -2.49 10.18 25.51
CA GLN A 76 -1.59 9.34 24.71
C GLN A 76 -0.52 10.23 24.11
N LYS A 77 0.75 9.81 24.21
CA LYS A 77 1.86 10.55 23.59
C LYS A 77 1.72 10.53 22.06
N PRO A 78 2.17 11.56 21.32
CA PRO A 78 2.08 11.60 19.86
C PRO A 78 2.68 10.35 19.20
N SER A 79 3.84 9.91 19.66
CA SER A 79 4.49 8.66 19.21
C SER A 79 3.64 7.39 19.37
N GLN A 80 2.80 7.30 20.41
CA GLN A 80 1.90 6.16 20.61
C GLN A 80 0.74 6.20 19.60
N ILE A 81 0.18 7.39 19.33
CA ILE A 81 -0.88 7.58 18.35
C ILE A 81 -0.35 7.26 16.95
N TYR A 82 0.86 7.73 16.63
CA TYR A 82 1.56 7.42 15.39
C TYR A 82 1.73 5.92 15.16
N LYS A 83 2.33 5.19 16.12
CA LYS A 83 2.55 3.74 16.00
C LYS A 83 1.24 2.97 15.80
N LYS A 84 0.17 3.36 16.50
CA LYS A 84 -1.17 2.78 16.32
C LYS A 84 -1.71 3.06 14.92
N ALA A 85 -1.62 4.30 14.44
CA ALA A 85 -2.08 4.67 13.11
C ALA A 85 -1.34 3.89 12.02
N ILE A 86 -0.02 3.74 12.13
CA ILE A 86 0.79 2.91 11.22
C ILE A 86 0.28 1.46 11.20
N ALA A 87 0.05 0.86 12.37
CA ALA A 87 -0.47 -0.51 12.45
C ALA A 87 -1.86 -0.66 11.81
N GLU A 88 -2.73 0.34 11.96
CA GLU A 88 -4.05 0.36 11.31
C GLU A 88 -3.96 0.52 9.79
N VAL A 89 -3.06 1.38 9.30
CA VAL A 89 -2.75 1.53 7.88
C VAL A 89 -2.22 0.22 7.31
N ASP A 90 -1.22 -0.39 7.95
CA ASP A 90 -0.62 -1.66 7.51
C ASP A 90 -1.66 -2.78 7.49
N LYS A 91 -2.55 -2.83 8.49
CA LYS A 91 -3.69 -3.77 8.50
C LYS A 91 -4.64 -3.53 7.33
N LYS A 92 -4.92 -2.26 7.01
CA LYS A 92 -5.82 -1.90 5.92
C LYS A 92 -5.23 -2.27 4.56
N VAL A 93 -3.95 -1.99 4.35
CA VAL A 93 -3.19 -2.33 3.13
C VAL A 93 -3.18 -3.85 2.93
N ARG A 94 -2.78 -4.62 3.95
CA ARG A 94 -2.82 -6.10 3.89
C ARG A 94 -4.21 -6.65 3.55
N SER A 95 -5.27 -6.02 4.05
CA SER A 95 -6.64 -6.41 3.72
C SER A 95 -7.00 -6.12 2.25
N LEU A 96 -6.46 -5.05 1.66
CA LEU A 96 -6.64 -4.76 0.24
C LEU A 96 -5.79 -5.70 -0.61
N ASP A 97 -4.54 -5.95 -0.24
CA ASP A 97 -3.65 -6.88 -0.93
C ASP A 97 -4.27 -8.29 -0.99
N ALA A 98 -4.80 -8.78 0.14
CA ALA A 98 -5.48 -10.06 0.20
C ALA A 98 -6.71 -10.13 -0.75
N LYS A 99 -7.42 -9.01 -0.95
CA LYS A 99 -8.53 -8.94 -1.91
C LYS A 99 -8.03 -8.97 -3.34
N VAL A 100 -6.96 -8.24 -3.66
CA VAL A 100 -6.33 -8.28 -4.99
C VAL A 100 -5.90 -9.71 -5.32
N GLN A 101 -5.21 -10.37 -4.40
CA GLN A 101 -4.76 -11.76 -4.57
C GLN A 101 -5.93 -12.72 -4.76
N LYS A 102 -7.01 -12.60 -3.98
CA LYS A 102 -8.18 -13.47 -4.08
C LYS A 102 -8.95 -13.30 -5.38
N GLN A 103 -9.01 -12.09 -5.93
CA GLN A 103 -9.76 -11.80 -7.16
C GLN A 103 -8.98 -12.14 -8.43
N GLY A 104 -7.66 -12.29 -8.32
CA GLY A 104 -6.79 -12.67 -9.42
C GLY A 104 -6.42 -11.50 -10.36
N PRO A 105 -5.53 -11.76 -11.34
CA PRO A 105 -4.82 -10.74 -12.09
C PRO A 105 -5.71 -9.93 -13.07
N ASN A 106 -6.93 -10.38 -13.34
CA ASN A 106 -7.84 -9.74 -14.30
C ASN A 106 -8.91 -8.87 -13.63
N SER A 107 -8.91 -8.78 -12.30
CA SER A 107 -9.89 -8.00 -11.54
C SER A 107 -9.53 -6.51 -11.52
N SER A 108 -10.57 -5.67 -11.60
CA SER A 108 -10.49 -4.22 -11.40
C SER A 108 -11.27 -3.77 -10.16
N ALA A 109 -11.66 -4.69 -9.27
CA ALA A 109 -12.47 -4.35 -8.10
C ALA A 109 -11.67 -3.72 -6.95
N VAL A 110 -10.35 -3.94 -6.91
CA VAL A 110 -9.43 -3.21 -6.03
C VAL A 110 -8.28 -2.69 -6.88
N THR A 111 -8.17 -1.37 -6.94
CA THR A 111 -7.22 -0.64 -7.79
C THR A 111 -6.56 0.48 -7.00
N SER A 112 -5.53 1.12 -7.53
CA SER A 112 -4.84 2.27 -6.93
C SER A 112 -5.79 3.38 -6.45
N PRO A 113 -6.88 3.76 -7.16
CA PRO A 113 -7.92 4.65 -6.61
C PRO A 113 -8.57 4.14 -5.31
N THR A 114 -8.75 2.82 -5.17
CA THR A 114 -9.28 2.20 -3.95
C THR A 114 -8.29 2.33 -2.79
N TYR A 115 -6.98 2.16 -3.05
CA TYR A 115 -5.92 2.39 -2.06
C TYR A 115 -5.88 3.87 -1.66
N ALA A 116 -5.87 4.78 -2.64
CA ALA A 116 -5.78 6.22 -2.38
C ALA A 116 -6.96 6.70 -1.52
N ALA A 117 -8.18 6.29 -1.86
CA ALA A 117 -9.37 6.59 -1.07
C ALA A 117 -9.33 5.94 0.33
N ALA A 118 -8.71 4.77 0.49
CA ALA A 118 -8.52 4.15 1.79
C ALA A 118 -7.49 4.89 2.65
N MET A 119 -6.39 5.37 2.06
CA MET A 119 -5.35 6.14 2.76
C MET A 119 -5.87 7.52 3.20
N ALA A 120 -6.67 8.18 2.35
CA ALA A 120 -7.29 9.47 2.69
C ALA A 120 -8.19 9.41 3.94
N LYS A 121 -8.72 8.24 4.31
CA LYS A 121 -9.53 8.07 5.54
C LYS A 121 -8.73 8.24 6.82
N PHE A 122 -7.40 8.16 6.76
CA PHE A 122 -6.52 8.34 7.92
C PHE A 122 -6.13 9.81 8.14
N LEU A 123 -6.50 10.73 7.24
CA LEU A 123 -6.16 12.15 7.35
C LEU A 123 -6.65 12.84 8.63
N PRO A 124 -7.84 12.54 9.17
CA PRO A 124 -8.23 13.11 10.47
C PRO A 124 -7.26 12.75 11.61
N GLY A 125 -6.67 11.54 11.56
CA GLY A 125 -5.65 11.11 12.52
C GLY A 125 -4.34 11.88 12.37
N VAL A 126 -3.95 12.18 11.14
CA VAL A 126 -2.79 13.04 10.83
C VAL A 126 -3.01 14.46 11.34
N SER A 127 -4.18 15.06 11.06
CA SER A 127 -4.49 16.42 11.53
C SER A 127 -4.40 16.52 13.05
N LYS A 128 -4.98 15.53 13.76
CA LYS A 128 -4.89 15.44 15.22
C LYS A 128 -3.44 15.34 15.69
N LEU A 129 -2.60 14.53 15.04
CA LEU A 129 -1.17 14.47 15.38
C LEU A 129 -0.49 15.82 15.16
N ASN A 130 -0.78 16.50 14.05
CA ASN A 130 -0.20 17.79 13.74
C ASN A 130 -0.53 18.85 14.80
N GLU A 131 -1.70 18.78 15.44
CA GLU A 131 -2.12 19.71 16.51
C GLU A 131 -1.35 19.49 17.83
N MET A 132 -0.76 18.32 18.06
CA MET A 132 -0.08 17.94 19.31
C MET A 132 1.35 18.50 19.47
N GLY A 133 1.60 19.71 18.97
CA GLY A 133 2.89 20.39 19.10
C GLY A 133 3.99 19.85 18.18
N ALA A 134 5.26 20.03 18.59
CA ALA A 134 6.42 19.75 17.73
C ALA A 134 6.62 18.26 17.45
N GLU A 135 6.61 17.40 18.48
CA GLU A 135 6.70 15.94 18.32
C GLU A 135 5.53 15.41 17.46
N GLY A 136 4.34 15.99 17.65
CA GLY A 136 3.15 15.69 16.87
C GLY A 136 3.30 16.02 15.38
N ALA A 137 3.86 17.17 15.03
CA ALA A 137 4.12 17.57 13.65
C ALA A 137 5.14 16.64 12.95
N VAL A 138 6.17 16.17 13.67
CA VAL A 138 7.12 15.17 13.15
C VAL A 138 6.39 13.86 12.85
N CYS A 139 5.62 13.35 13.82
CA CYS A 139 4.83 12.14 13.66
C CYS A 139 3.80 12.24 12.52
N ALA A 140 3.16 13.41 12.36
CA ALA A 140 2.20 13.67 11.30
C ALA A 140 2.85 13.61 9.91
N LEU A 141 4.04 14.19 9.74
CA LEU A 141 4.75 14.12 8.45
C LEU A 141 5.13 12.68 8.12
N ASN A 142 5.71 11.96 9.08
CA ASN A 142 6.13 10.58 8.88
C ASN A 142 4.95 9.66 8.52
N LEU A 143 3.79 9.89 9.16
CA LEU A 143 2.55 9.18 8.85
C LEU A 143 2.05 9.53 7.44
N LEU A 144 2.08 10.79 7.04
CA LEU A 144 1.68 11.20 5.69
C LEU A 144 2.57 10.58 4.60
N LEU A 145 3.88 10.54 4.80
CA LEU A 145 4.79 9.85 3.88
C LEU A 145 4.46 8.35 3.80
N HIS A 146 4.08 7.73 4.93
CA HIS A 146 3.61 6.34 4.94
C HIS A 146 2.29 6.16 4.19
N LEU A 147 1.34 7.07 4.36
CA LEU A 147 0.08 7.07 3.61
C LEU A 147 0.34 7.25 2.11
N ALA A 148 1.19 8.20 1.73
CA ALA A 148 1.55 8.51 0.35
C ALA A 148 2.11 7.28 -0.37
N HIS A 149 3.05 6.60 0.27
CA HIS A 149 3.65 5.36 -0.24
C HIS A 149 2.61 4.25 -0.48
N ASN A 150 1.67 4.08 0.44
CA ASN A 150 0.64 3.04 0.32
C ASN A 150 -0.56 3.46 -0.54
N ALA A 151 -0.64 4.72 -0.98
CA ALA A 151 -1.82 5.26 -1.64
C ALA A 151 -2.01 4.74 -3.07
N TYR A 152 -0.95 4.27 -3.72
CA TYR A 152 -1.04 3.72 -5.07
C TYR A 152 -1.07 2.17 -5.09
N GLY A 153 -0.79 1.50 -3.96
CA GLY A 153 -0.76 0.03 -3.87
C GLY A 153 0.34 -0.62 -4.72
N ASP A 154 0.40 -1.96 -4.77
CA ASP A 154 1.29 -2.65 -5.71
C ASP A 154 0.71 -2.58 -7.13
N ILE A 155 1.14 -1.59 -7.91
CA ILE A 155 0.72 -1.41 -9.30
C ILE A 155 1.09 -2.62 -10.18
N ASN A 156 2.12 -3.39 -9.80
CA ASN A 156 2.53 -4.57 -10.55
C ASN A 156 1.80 -5.86 -10.10
N ALA A 157 0.85 -5.77 -9.17
CA ALA A 157 0.06 -6.93 -8.76
C ALA A 157 -0.90 -7.43 -9.84
N SER A 158 -1.38 -6.53 -10.71
CA SER A 158 -2.29 -6.82 -11.81
C SER A 158 -2.21 -5.73 -12.89
N PHE A 159 -2.48 -6.08 -14.15
CA PHE A 159 -2.44 -5.10 -15.24
C PHE A 159 -3.56 -4.05 -15.16
N LYS A 160 -4.58 -4.28 -14.32
CA LYS A 160 -5.70 -3.35 -14.09
C LYS A 160 -5.52 -2.52 -12.82
N MET A 161 -4.40 -2.69 -12.10
CA MET A 161 -4.20 -2.05 -10.79
C MET A 161 -4.24 -0.54 -10.85
N SER A 162 -3.72 0.09 -11.91
CA SER A 162 -3.77 1.56 -12.06
C SER A 162 -5.20 2.12 -12.04
N GLY A 163 -6.19 1.30 -12.46
CA GLY A 163 -7.59 1.67 -12.50
C GLY A 163 -7.91 2.69 -13.60
N TYR A 164 -9.10 3.30 -13.51
CA TYR A 164 -9.64 4.23 -14.52
C TYR A 164 -9.74 5.65 -13.95
N GLY A 165 -8.66 6.12 -13.30
CA GLY A 165 -8.65 7.40 -12.61
C GLY A 165 -9.37 7.38 -11.25
N GLY A 166 -9.56 8.56 -10.64
CA GLY A 166 -10.19 8.71 -9.32
C GLY A 166 -9.21 8.79 -8.14
N HIS A 167 -7.91 8.65 -8.37
CA HIS A 167 -6.87 8.88 -7.37
C HIS A 167 -6.54 10.36 -7.14
N LYS A 168 -6.90 11.25 -8.08
CA LYS A 168 -6.55 12.69 -8.04
C LYS A 168 -7.04 13.39 -6.77
N LYS A 169 -8.31 13.19 -6.39
CA LYS A 169 -8.88 13.84 -5.19
C LYS A 169 -8.19 13.35 -3.91
N PRO A 170 -8.06 12.03 -3.65
CA PRO A 170 -7.29 11.57 -2.50
C PRO A 170 -5.85 12.11 -2.44
N TYR A 171 -5.14 12.17 -3.56
CA TYR A 171 -3.79 12.74 -3.59
C TYR A 171 -3.80 14.22 -3.24
N TRP A 172 -4.78 14.97 -3.76
CA TRP A 172 -4.93 16.39 -3.42
C TRP A 172 -5.25 16.62 -1.95
N ASP A 173 -6.17 15.84 -1.37
CA ASP A 173 -6.52 15.94 0.06
C ASP A 173 -5.30 15.67 0.96
N MET A 174 -4.46 14.68 0.59
CA MET A 174 -3.22 14.39 1.32
C MET A 174 -2.14 15.45 1.10
N ASP A 175 -2.03 15.99 -0.12
CA ASP A 175 -1.09 17.07 -0.48
C ASP A 175 -1.40 18.35 0.30
N GLU A 176 -2.68 18.74 0.40
CA GLU A 176 -3.09 19.92 1.15
C GLU A 176 -2.75 19.80 2.64
N LEU A 177 -2.97 18.63 3.23
CA LEU A 177 -2.61 18.41 4.63
C LEU A 177 -1.10 18.36 4.84
N MET A 178 -0.35 17.76 3.90
CA MET A 178 1.10 17.72 3.95
C MET A 178 1.70 19.11 3.92
N LEU A 179 1.20 20.02 3.07
CA LEU A 179 1.62 21.42 3.10
C LEU A 179 1.47 22.05 4.49
N LYS A 180 0.31 21.88 5.15
CA LYS A 180 0.06 22.43 6.49
C LYS A 180 1.04 21.87 7.52
N VAL A 181 1.39 20.59 7.44
CA VAL A 181 2.37 19.95 8.32
C VAL A 181 3.79 20.48 8.04
N VAL A 182 4.15 20.62 6.76
CA VAL A 182 5.45 21.17 6.33
C VAL A 182 5.64 22.59 6.85
N GLU A 183 4.68 23.49 6.65
CA GLU A 183 4.77 24.87 7.16
C GLU A 183 4.93 24.91 8.68
N LYS A 184 4.16 24.07 9.40
CA LYS A 184 4.28 23.99 10.85
C LYS A 184 5.67 23.52 11.28
N ARG A 185 6.23 22.51 10.61
CA ARG A 185 7.59 22.03 10.89
C ARG A 185 8.65 23.08 10.57
N VAL A 186 8.46 23.87 9.51
CA VAL A 186 9.35 25.00 9.18
C VAL A 186 9.30 26.05 10.29
N ALA A 187 8.10 26.44 10.74
CA ALA A 187 7.95 27.39 11.84
C ALA A 187 8.64 26.90 13.13
N ILE A 188 8.51 25.61 13.47
CA ILE A 188 9.18 25.01 14.62
C ILE A 188 10.71 24.99 14.44
N ALA A 189 11.19 24.62 13.26
CA ALA A 189 12.63 24.55 12.97
C ALA A 189 13.29 25.94 13.00
N ASN A 190 12.59 26.99 12.54
CA ASN A 190 13.10 28.36 12.64
C ASN A 190 13.18 28.86 14.08
N SER A 191 12.34 28.36 14.97
CA SER A 191 12.39 28.67 16.41
C SER A 191 13.46 27.89 17.17
N ASN A 192 13.86 26.72 16.66
CA ASN A 192 14.87 25.85 17.26
C ASN A 192 16.12 25.86 16.37
N SER A 193 17.02 26.82 16.59
CA SER A 193 18.27 27.00 15.84
C SER A 193 19.33 25.94 16.18
N ASP A 194 18.99 24.65 16.08
CA ASP A 194 19.93 23.53 16.20
C ASP A 194 20.02 22.80 14.86
N LEU A 195 20.75 23.40 13.92
CA LEU A 195 21.22 22.72 12.72
C LEU A 195 22.51 21.96 13.09
N GLN A 196 22.38 20.67 13.43
CA GLN A 196 23.52 19.77 13.56
C GLN A 196 23.49 18.68 12.48
N GLN A 197 24.71 18.41 11.99
CA GLN A 197 25.13 17.52 10.92
C GLN A 197 24.58 16.08 11.00
N PRO A 198 24.63 15.33 9.88
CA PRO A 198 23.92 14.06 9.72
C PRO A 198 24.52 12.96 10.62
N LEU A 199 23.65 12.22 11.31
CA LEU A 199 23.96 10.82 11.58
C LEU A 199 23.94 10.06 10.25
N GLU A 200 24.72 8.99 10.13
CA GLU A 200 24.77 8.11 8.95
C GLU A 200 23.36 7.91 8.37
N LEU A 201 23.19 8.35 7.12
CA LEU A 201 21.91 8.24 6.42
C LEU A 201 21.66 6.77 6.13
N VAL A 202 20.57 6.22 6.67
CA VAL A 202 20.08 4.90 6.27
C VAL A 202 19.90 4.92 4.76
N GLU A 203 20.70 4.11 4.06
CA GLU A 203 20.64 4.03 2.61
C GLU A 203 19.36 3.27 2.21
N VAL A 204 18.55 3.90 1.36
CA VAL A 204 17.34 3.29 0.82
C VAL A 204 17.68 2.81 -0.58
N PRO A 205 17.59 1.50 -0.87
CA PRO A 205 17.88 0.97 -2.20
C PRO A 205 17.01 1.62 -3.28
N HIS A 206 17.48 1.57 -4.53
CA HIS A 206 16.66 1.97 -5.68
C HIS A 206 15.43 1.09 -5.81
N ARG A 207 14.43 1.55 -6.58
CA ARG A 207 13.25 0.73 -6.89
C ARG A 207 13.64 -0.48 -7.70
N TRP A 208 12.98 -1.60 -7.43
CA TRP A 208 13.25 -2.84 -8.15
C TRP A 208 13.07 -2.67 -9.66
N SER A 209 14.01 -3.23 -10.42
CA SER A 209 13.96 -3.36 -11.87
C SER A 209 14.22 -4.80 -12.28
N ASP A 210 13.90 -5.15 -13.53
CA ASP A 210 14.20 -6.50 -14.05
C ASP A 210 15.71 -6.84 -14.05
N LYS A 211 16.59 -5.84 -13.93
CA LYS A 211 18.04 -6.03 -13.83
C LYS A 211 18.47 -6.57 -12.45
N ASP A 212 17.64 -6.38 -11.43
CA ASP A 212 17.90 -6.83 -10.06
C ASP A 212 17.50 -8.31 -9.87
N ALA A 213 16.84 -8.90 -10.87
CA ALA A 213 16.38 -10.28 -10.84
C ALA A 213 17.55 -11.28 -10.90
N ASP A 214 17.72 -12.05 -9.82
CA ASP A 214 18.70 -13.13 -9.74
C ASP A 214 18.05 -14.45 -10.19
N VAL A 215 17.93 -14.64 -11.51
CA VAL A 215 17.36 -15.86 -12.12
C VAL A 215 18.19 -16.42 -13.29
N GLY A 216 19.41 -15.92 -13.47
CA GLY A 216 20.35 -16.32 -14.53
C GLY A 216 19.93 -15.90 -15.94
N VAL A 217 20.80 -16.19 -16.93
CA VAL A 217 20.55 -15.86 -18.35
C VAL A 217 19.58 -16.87 -18.98
N PHE A 218 18.55 -16.35 -19.64
CA PHE A 218 17.50 -17.16 -20.26
C PHE A 218 18.00 -17.86 -21.53
N LYS A 219 17.79 -19.18 -21.64
CA LYS A 219 18.04 -19.92 -22.89
C LYS A 219 17.27 -19.39 -24.09
N THR A 220 16.10 -18.80 -23.86
CA THR A 220 15.18 -18.26 -24.88
C THR A 220 15.12 -16.73 -24.87
N GLY A 221 15.93 -16.06 -24.05
CA GLY A 221 15.82 -14.61 -23.81
C GLY A 221 14.61 -14.17 -22.98
N ARG A 222 13.69 -15.07 -22.58
CA ARG A 222 12.51 -14.75 -21.77
C ARG A 222 12.37 -15.67 -20.55
N PRO A 223 11.98 -15.15 -19.36
CA PRO A 223 11.73 -16.00 -18.19
C PRO A 223 10.61 -17.02 -18.42
N ASN A 224 10.77 -18.23 -17.90
CA ASN A 224 9.70 -19.23 -17.87
C ASN A 224 8.71 -18.96 -16.71
N LYS A 225 7.65 -19.78 -16.57
CA LYS A 225 6.60 -19.57 -15.55
C LYS A 225 7.14 -19.64 -14.11
N GLN A 226 8.01 -20.60 -13.81
CA GLN A 226 8.60 -20.75 -12.47
C GLN A 226 9.51 -19.56 -12.15
N GLN A 227 10.35 -19.17 -13.10
CA GLN A 227 11.23 -18.02 -12.99
C GLN A 227 10.46 -16.71 -12.81
N ARG A 228 9.36 -16.49 -13.55
CA ARG A 228 8.46 -15.34 -13.30
C ARG A 228 7.95 -15.30 -11.86
N GLY A 229 7.61 -16.46 -11.30
CA GLY A 229 7.22 -16.58 -9.90
C GLY A 229 8.34 -16.22 -8.92
N TRP A 230 9.59 -16.56 -9.24
CA TRP A 230 10.76 -16.18 -8.43
C TRP A 230 11.06 -14.68 -8.52
N ILE A 231 11.06 -14.10 -9.72
CA ILE A 231 11.23 -12.65 -9.92
C ILE A 231 10.17 -11.88 -9.12
N ALA A 232 8.91 -12.29 -9.18
CA ALA A 232 7.83 -11.65 -8.43
C ALA A 232 8.07 -11.69 -6.91
N LYS A 233 8.56 -12.82 -6.37
CA LYS A 233 8.90 -12.95 -4.94
C LYS A 233 10.13 -12.12 -4.56
N GLN A 234 11.16 -12.06 -5.41
CA GLN A 234 12.33 -11.22 -5.18
C GLN A 234 11.94 -9.75 -5.15
N ARG A 235 11.12 -9.29 -6.11
CA ARG A 235 10.55 -7.94 -6.12
C ARG A 235 9.75 -7.63 -4.86
N GLU A 236 8.83 -8.50 -4.47
CA GLU A 236 8.02 -8.30 -3.26
C GLU A 236 8.90 -8.16 -2.02
N LYS A 237 9.94 -9.00 -1.89
CA LYS A 237 10.91 -8.92 -0.80
C LYS A 237 11.71 -7.62 -0.84
N TRP A 238 12.23 -7.25 -2.01
CA TRP A 238 13.03 -6.04 -2.21
C TRP A 238 12.24 -4.78 -1.87
N GLU A 239 11.04 -4.63 -2.43
CA GLU A 239 10.19 -3.48 -2.15
C GLU A 239 9.80 -3.43 -0.67
N LYS A 240 9.54 -4.57 -0.02
CA LYS A 240 9.25 -4.60 1.41
C LYS A 240 10.45 -4.17 2.26
N GLU A 241 11.65 -4.65 1.95
CA GLU A 241 12.88 -4.26 2.65
C GLU A 241 13.19 -2.78 2.45
N ARG A 242 13.12 -2.31 1.19
CA ARG A 242 13.24 -0.90 0.83
C ARG A 242 12.28 -0.01 1.62
N ASN A 243 11.02 -0.42 1.74
CA ASN A 243 10.00 0.33 2.46
C ASN A 243 10.28 0.39 3.97
N ASN A 244 10.82 -0.69 4.55
CA ASN A 244 11.23 -0.70 5.94
C ASN A 244 12.41 0.26 6.18
N LEU A 245 13.41 0.26 5.28
CA LEU A 245 14.55 1.17 5.34
C LEU A 245 14.13 2.64 5.15
N ALA A 246 13.21 2.92 4.23
CA ALA A 246 12.65 4.26 4.05
C ALA A 246 11.92 4.74 5.32
N ARG A 247 11.14 3.86 5.96
CA ARG A 247 10.49 4.17 7.25
C ARG A 247 11.52 4.41 8.35
N GLU A 248 12.54 3.56 8.46
CA GLU A 248 13.61 3.73 9.45
C GLU A 248 14.31 5.08 9.26
N ARG A 249 14.67 5.41 8.01
CA ARG A 249 15.26 6.71 7.64
C ARG A 249 14.38 7.88 8.07
N ARG A 250 13.06 7.82 7.91
CA ARG A 250 12.11 8.85 8.37
C ARG A 250 12.13 9.07 9.87
N GLU A 251 12.40 8.02 10.64
CA GLU A 251 12.35 8.06 12.10
C GLU A 251 13.71 8.44 12.70
N THR A 252 14.81 8.15 12.01
CA THR A 252 16.18 8.40 12.49
C THR A 252 16.82 9.67 11.94
N THR A 253 16.48 10.07 10.71
CA THR A 253 17.15 11.18 10.02
C THR A 253 16.61 12.54 10.46
N LYS A 254 17.51 13.44 10.86
CA LYS A 254 17.16 14.84 11.20
C LYS A 254 16.80 15.68 9.96
N ASP A 255 17.44 15.43 8.82
CA ASP A 255 17.10 16.09 7.55
C ASP A 255 15.83 15.51 6.93
N TRP A 256 14.71 15.96 7.48
CA TRP A 256 13.39 15.56 7.06
C TRP A 256 12.96 16.13 5.71
N VAL A 257 13.59 17.21 5.23
CA VAL A 257 13.22 17.83 3.94
C VAL A 257 13.76 16.99 2.81
N ASP A 258 15.07 16.70 2.82
CA ASP A 258 15.68 15.88 1.77
C ASP A 258 15.10 14.47 1.73
N ASN A 259 14.81 13.90 2.91
CA ASN A 259 14.17 12.59 2.98
C ASN A 259 12.74 12.60 2.41
N ALA A 260 11.93 13.61 2.74
CA ALA A 260 10.58 13.74 2.21
C ALA A 260 10.57 13.96 0.68
N ILE A 261 11.50 14.77 0.15
CA ILE A 261 11.66 14.96 -1.30
C ILE A 261 12.01 13.64 -1.96
N ALA A 262 13.02 12.94 -1.44
CA ALA A 262 13.48 11.68 -2.03
C ALA A 262 12.33 10.66 -2.15
N GLU A 263 11.55 10.44 -1.09
CA GLU A 263 10.44 9.49 -1.13
C GLU A 263 9.28 9.92 -2.02
N LEU A 264 8.90 11.21 -1.99
CA LEU A 264 7.76 11.71 -2.77
C LEU A 264 8.07 11.78 -4.26
N VAL A 265 9.27 12.24 -4.63
CA VAL A 265 9.71 12.32 -6.03
C VAL A 265 9.86 10.92 -6.62
N ASP A 266 10.53 10.02 -5.91
CA ASP A 266 10.68 8.63 -6.34
C ASP A 266 9.31 7.93 -6.50
N SER A 267 8.37 8.15 -5.58
CA SER A 267 7.01 7.62 -5.70
C SER A 267 6.25 8.24 -6.87
N ARG A 268 6.33 9.57 -7.04
CA ARG A 268 5.69 10.31 -8.14
C ARG A 268 6.17 9.78 -9.48
N ASP A 269 7.47 9.69 -9.66
CA ASP A 269 8.08 9.33 -10.93
C ASP A 269 7.78 7.86 -11.26
N TYR A 270 7.84 6.98 -10.26
CA TYR A 270 7.45 5.58 -10.41
C TYR A 270 6.00 5.42 -10.89
N ILE A 271 5.04 6.11 -10.29
CA ILE A 271 3.62 5.93 -10.63
C ILE A 271 3.19 6.73 -11.87
N LYS A 272 3.98 7.72 -12.30
CA LYS A 272 3.72 8.55 -13.48
C LYS A 272 3.60 7.70 -14.74
N ASP A 273 4.48 6.70 -14.90
CA ASP A 273 4.49 5.79 -16.04
C ASP A 273 3.24 4.92 -16.13
N TYR A 274 2.45 4.85 -15.05
CA TYR A 274 1.19 4.13 -14.96
C TYR A 274 -0.04 5.05 -15.03
N GLY A 275 0.14 6.31 -15.45
CA GLY A 275 -0.95 7.28 -15.62
C GLY A 275 -1.42 7.94 -14.31
N HIS A 276 -0.66 7.78 -13.23
CA HIS A 276 -0.98 8.44 -11.95
C HIS A 276 -0.45 9.87 -11.91
N GLU A 277 -1.27 10.80 -12.36
CA GLU A 277 -0.96 12.23 -12.26
C GLU A 277 -1.39 12.86 -10.93
N GLY A 278 -0.73 13.97 -10.58
CA GLY A 278 -1.15 14.84 -9.48
C GLY A 278 -0.66 14.42 -8.09
N PHE A 279 0.28 13.47 -8.02
CA PHE A 279 0.86 13.01 -6.77
C PHE A 279 1.68 14.12 -6.08
N PHE A 280 1.19 14.62 -4.95
CA PHE A 280 1.85 15.56 -4.02
C PHE A 280 2.57 16.76 -4.68
N ARG A 281 1.99 17.31 -5.76
CA ARG A 281 2.65 18.34 -6.57
C ARG A 281 3.04 19.58 -5.76
N LYS A 282 2.15 20.05 -4.88
CA LYS A 282 2.40 21.29 -4.13
C LYS A 282 3.41 21.07 -3.01
N SER A 283 3.28 19.95 -2.28
CA SER A 283 4.20 19.62 -1.19
C SER A 283 5.62 19.38 -1.71
N ILE A 284 5.78 18.69 -2.84
CA ILE A 284 7.09 18.51 -3.47
C ILE A 284 7.72 19.87 -3.80
N ALA A 285 6.98 20.74 -4.51
CA ALA A 285 7.49 22.07 -4.88
C ALA A 285 7.89 22.90 -3.65
N ARG A 286 7.09 22.86 -2.58
CA ARG A 286 7.41 23.56 -1.33
C ARG A 286 8.65 23.00 -0.64
N LEU A 287 8.81 21.68 -0.60
CA LEU A 287 10.00 21.06 -0.03
C LEU A 287 11.26 21.39 -0.85
N GLU A 288 11.17 21.39 -2.18
CA GLU A 288 12.27 21.79 -3.07
C GLU A 288 12.66 23.27 -2.88
N GLU A 289 11.69 24.16 -2.68
CA GLU A 289 11.94 25.56 -2.31
C GLU A 289 12.69 25.65 -0.97
N LEU A 290 12.26 24.90 0.05
CA LEU A 290 12.93 24.86 1.35
C LEU A 290 14.37 24.33 1.24
N LYS A 291 14.61 23.32 0.41
CA LYS A 291 15.95 22.79 0.13
C LYS A 291 16.84 23.86 -0.51
N SER A 292 16.32 24.57 -1.52
CA SER A 292 17.05 25.64 -2.23
C SER A 292 17.39 26.82 -1.31
N ASN A 293 16.46 27.19 -0.41
CA ASN A 293 16.70 28.25 0.56
C ASN A 293 17.77 27.87 1.62
N ARG A 294 17.96 26.57 1.90
CA ARG A 294 19.02 26.08 2.78
C ARG A 294 20.38 26.08 2.10
N SER A 295 20.45 25.66 0.83
CA SER A 295 21.71 25.67 0.08
C SER A 295 22.21 27.09 -0.18
N GLY A 296 21.32 28.03 -0.53
CA GLY A 296 21.69 29.44 -0.75
C GLY A 296 22.20 30.17 0.50
N LYS A 297 21.75 29.76 1.70
CA LYS A 297 22.28 30.27 2.98
C LYS A 297 23.68 29.76 3.32
N HIS A 298 24.06 28.57 2.83
CA HIS A 298 25.39 28.01 3.04
C HIS A 298 26.45 28.60 2.10
N THR A 299 26.05 29.19 0.97
CA THR A 299 26.97 29.79 -0.01
C THR A 299 27.20 31.29 0.20
N ALA A 300 26.42 31.93 1.08
CA ALA A 300 26.46 33.37 1.33
C ALA A 300 27.12 33.75 2.67
N SER A 301 27.82 32.81 3.31
CA SER A 301 28.55 33.02 4.57
C SER A 301 30.05 32.87 4.38
#